data_AF-A0A8B7EA05-F1
#
_entry.id   AF-A0A8B7EA05-F1
#
_cell.length_a   1.000
_cell.length_b   1.000
_cell.length_c   1.000
_cell.angle_alpha   90.00
_cell.angle_beta   90.00
_cell.angle_gamma   90.00
#
_symmetry.space_group_name_H-M   'P 1'
#
loop_
_entity.id
_entity.type
_entity.pdbx_description
1 polymer ?
#
loop_
_entity_poly.entity_id
_entity_poly.type
_entity_poly.pdbx_seq_one_letter_code
_entity_poly.pdbx_strand_id
1 'polypeptide(L)'
;LLKMNNHILEVHNKIKYDMFQAYEGFDKDGKIKHPEVFFDNEKIRFERRFMTFQSIDTHQSVQYKDYKDVTSLPDDQFCSSSQLYLKSMMHYQRAMDILQYIEQIDVEVKN
;
A
#
# COMPACT_ATOMS: atom_id res chain seq x y z
N LEU A 1 20.52 14.82 3.78
CA LEU A 1 19.85 14.61 2.48
C LEU A 1 19.60 13.13 2.17
N LEU A 2 20.62 12.29 1.90
CA LEU A 2 20.44 10.85 1.60
C LEU A 2 19.71 10.06 2.71
N LYS A 3 20.07 10.24 3.99
CA LYS A 3 19.39 9.58 5.12
C LYS A 3 17.92 10.01 5.28
N MET A 4 17.63 11.29 5.06
CA MET A 4 16.28 11.86 5.14
C MET A 4 15.38 11.31 4.03
N ASN A 5 15.90 11.19 2.81
CA ASN A 5 15.18 10.58 1.69
C ASN A 5 14.83 9.10 1.96
N ASN A 6 15.70 8.36 2.66
CA ASN A 6 15.42 6.98 3.04
C ASN A 6 14.32 6.88 4.09
N HIS A 7 14.28 7.77 5.10
CA HIS A 7 13.20 7.78 6.09
C HIS A 7 11.86 8.19 5.48
N ILE A 8 11.84 9.16 4.55
CA ILE A 8 10.62 9.53 3.81
C ILE A 8 10.10 8.34 2.99
N LEU A 9 10.99 7.61 2.31
CA LEU A 9 10.62 6.40 1.59
C LEU A 9 10.09 5.30 2.53
N GLU A 10 10.68 5.16 3.72
CA GLU A 10 10.22 4.23 4.74
C GLU A 10 8.80 4.59 5.22
N VAL A 11 8.55 5.87 5.53
CA VAL A 11 7.20 6.37 5.90
C VAL A 11 6.20 6.04 4.79
N HIS A 12 6.52 6.35 3.54
CA HIS A 12 5.65 6.04 2.40
C HIS A 12 5.30 4.55 2.33
N ASN A 13 6.30 3.69 2.47
CA ASN A 13 6.09 2.24 2.45
C ASN A 13 5.22 1.78 3.64
N LYS A 14 5.44 2.32 4.85
CA LYS A 14 4.61 1.97 6.02
C LYS A 14 3.17 2.39 5.84
N ILE A 15 2.90 3.58 5.32
CA ILE A 15 1.53 4.02 4.99
C ILE A 15 0.91 3.12 3.92
N LYS A 16 1.67 2.71 2.90
CA LYS A 16 1.18 1.78 1.88
C LYS A 16 0.77 0.43 2.46
N TYR A 17 1.58 -0.14 3.37
CA TYR A 17 1.24 -1.39 4.05
C TYR A 17 0.04 -1.25 4.98
N ASP A 18 -0.05 -0.14 5.72
CA ASP A 18 -1.21 0.18 6.55
C ASP A 18 -2.51 0.16 5.73
N MET A 19 -2.57 0.94 4.65
CA MET A 19 -3.74 0.99 3.78
C MET A 19 -4.11 -0.37 3.18
N PHE A 20 -3.12 -1.16 2.77
CA PHE A 20 -3.35 -2.48 2.20
C PHE A 20 -3.96 -3.45 3.22
N GLN A 21 -3.38 -3.53 4.41
CA GLN A 21 -3.87 -4.38 5.51
C GLN A 21 -5.28 -3.98 5.96
N ALA A 22 -5.55 -2.68 6.07
CA ALA A 22 -6.88 -2.17 6.40
C ALA A 22 -7.90 -2.56 5.32
N TYR A 23 -7.55 -2.40 4.04
CA TYR A 23 -8.39 -2.80 2.92
C TYR A 23 -8.74 -4.29 2.97
N GLU A 24 -7.76 -5.17 3.20
CA GLU A 24 -8.00 -6.62 3.33
C GLU A 24 -8.93 -6.95 4.51
N GLY A 25 -8.78 -6.26 5.64
CA GLY A 25 -9.68 -6.41 6.79
C GLY A 25 -11.12 -5.99 6.47
N PHE A 26 -11.29 -4.86 5.78
CA PHE A 26 -12.61 -4.40 5.35
C PHE A 26 -13.24 -5.34 4.32
N ASP A 27 -12.42 -5.89 3.41
CA ASP A 27 -12.88 -6.82 2.40
C ASP A 27 -13.38 -8.12 3.04
N LYS A 28 -12.63 -8.68 4.00
CA LYS A 28 -13.04 -9.86 4.77
C LYS A 28 -14.34 -9.65 5.55
N ASP A 29 -14.58 -8.43 6.05
CA ASP A 29 -15.84 -8.07 6.71
C ASP A 29 -17.00 -7.78 5.73
N GLY A 30 -16.77 -7.89 4.42
CA GLY A 30 -17.78 -7.57 3.40
C GLY A 30 -18.12 -6.08 3.31
N LYS A 31 -17.23 -5.20 3.77
CA LYS A 31 -17.40 -3.74 3.76
C LYS A 31 -16.90 -3.09 2.46
N ILE A 32 -16.22 -3.85 1.61
CA ILE A 32 -15.78 -3.42 0.28
C ILE A 32 -16.80 -3.87 -0.76
N LYS A 33 -17.19 -2.94 -1.63
CA LYS A 33 -18.04 -3.24 -2.77
C LYS A 33 -17.17 -3.67 -3.95
N HIS A 34 -17.45 -4.86 -4.48
CA HIS A 34 -16.84 -5.34 -5.72
C HIS A 34 -17.72 -5.03 -6.92
N PRO A 35 -17.14 -4.84 -8.12
CA PRO A 35 -17.92 -4.70 -9.34
C PRO A 35 -18.74 -5.97 -9.64
N GLU A 36 -19.92 -5.78 -10.23
CA GLU A 36 -20.81 -6.87 -10.62
C GLU A 36 -20.20 -7.74 -11.73
N VAL A 37 -20.04 -9.04 -11.46
CA VAL A 37 -19.28 -9.99 -12.30
C VAL A 37 -19.77 -10.05 -13.75
N PHE A 38 -21.06 -9.82 -14.00
CA PHE A 38 -21.67 -10.01 -15.32
C PHE A 38 -21.10 -9.12 -16.43
N PHE A 39 -20.64 -7.91 -16.09
CA PHE A 39 -20.02 -6.98 -17.05
C PHE A 39 -18.56 -6.68 -16.70
N ASP A 40 -17.96 -7.48 -15.82
CA ASP A 40 -16.70 -7.16 -15.21
C ASP A 40 -15.54 -8.00 -15.75
N ASN A 41 -14.41 -7.32 -15.96
CA ASN A 41 -13.15 -7.95 -16.31
C ASN A 41 -12.04 -7.21 -15.58
N GLU A 42 -11.57 -7.81 -14.48
CA GLU A 42 -10.52 -7.26 -13.63
C GLU A 42 -9.25 -6.90 -14.41
N LYS A 43 -8.87 -7.73 -15.38
CA LYS A 43 -7.71 -7.48 -16.25
C LYS A 43 -7.88 -6.19 -17.05
N ILE A 44 -9.04 -5.99 -17.69
CA ILE A 44 -9.30 -4.76 -18.45
C ILE A 44 -9.30 -3.55 -17.52
N ARG A 45 -9.87 -3.65 -16.32
CA ARG A 45 -9.84 -2.56 -15.33
C ARG A 45 -8.41 -2.23 -14.88
N PHE A 46 -7.60 -3.26 -14.64
CA PHE A 46 -6.18 -3.11 -14.33
C PHE A 46 -5.45 -2.39 -15.47
N GLU A 47 -5.52 -2.92 -16.70
CA GLU A 47 -4.85 -2.35 -17.87
C GLU A 47 -5.25 -0.89 -18.09
N ARG A 48 -6.54 -0.56 -18.02
CA ARG A 48 -7.01 0.83 -18.15
C ARG A 48 -6.51 1.74 -17.04
N ARG A 49 -6.46 1.26 -15.79
CA ARG A 49 -5.98 2.05 -14.64
C ARG A 49 -4.48 2.33 -14.74
N PHE A 50 -3.72 1.40 -15.30
CA PHE A 50 -2.27 1.52 -15.44
C PHE A 50 -1.80 2.03 -16.81
N MET A 51 -2.70 2.24 -17.76
CA MET A 51 -2.41 2.70 -19.12
C MET A 51 -1.60 4.00 -19.13
N THR A 52 -1.91 4.95 -18.25
CA THR A 52 -1.21 6.24 -18.14
C THR A 52 0.28 6.08 -17.79
N PHE A 53 0.67 4.98 -17.16
CA PHE A 53 2.05 4.72 -16.76
C PHE A 53 2.84 3.91 -17.81
N GLN A 54 2.18 3.42 -18.87
CA GLN A 54 2.84 2.63 -19.93
C GLN A 54 3.82 3.45 -20.77
N SER A 55 3.66 4.78 -20.83
CA SER A 55 4.54 5.67 -21.58
C SER A 55 5.80 6.10 -20.81
N ILE A 56 6.02 5.59 -19.59
CA ILE A 56 7.16 5.95 -18.75
C ILE A 56 8.25 4.88 -18.91
N ASP A 57 9.37 5.24 -19.55
CA ASP A 57 10.47 4.31 -19.85
C ASP A 57 11.21 3.76 -18.62
N THR A 58 11.11 4.42 -17.46
CA THR A 58 11.96 4.15 -16.28
C THR A 58 11.45 3.08 -15.32
N HIS A 59 10.21 2.61 -15.47
CA HIS A 59 9.70 1.47 -14.69
C HIS A 59 9.05 0.45 -15.63
N GLN A 60 9.52 -0.80 -15.57
CA GLN A 60 8.84 -1.91 -16.26
C GLN A 60 7.38 -1.91 -15.84
N SER A 61 6.46 -1.78 -16.80
CA SER A 61 5.02 -1.81 -16.55
C SER A 61 4.69 -3.14 -15.88
N VAL A 62 4.12 -3.08 -14.67
CA VAL A 62 3.67 -4.27 -13.93
C VAL A 62 2.63 -4.99 -14.78
N GLN A 63 2.91 -6.24 -15.15
CA GLN A 63 1.97 -7.02 -15.93
C GLN A 63 0.84 -7.50 -15.04
N TYR A 64 -0.35 -7.68 -15.62
CA TYR A 64 -1.52 -8.15 -14.88
C TYR A 64 -1.27 -9.49 -14.17
N LYS A 65 -0.45 -10.36 -14.77
CA LYS A 65 -0.06 -11.63 -14.16
C LYS A 65 0.66 -11.42 -12.83
N ASP A 66 1.68 -10.57 -12.82
CA ASP A 66 2.47 -10.29 -11.61
C ASP A 66 1.59 -9.64 -10.52
N TYR A 67 0.69 -8.75 -10.92
CA TYR A 67 -0.32 -8.18 -10.03
C TYR A 67 -1.21 -9.27 -9.40
N LYS A 68 -1.72 -10.22 -10.21
CA LYS A 68 -2.55 -11.32 -9.69
C LYS A 68 -1.77 -12.25 -8.79
N ASP A 69 -0.51 -12.56 -9.10
CA ASP A 69 0.32 -13.44 -8.27
C ASP A 69 0.52 -12.84 -6.87
N VAL A 70 0.73 -11.53 -6.77
CA VAL A 70 0.89 -10.84 -5.47
C VAL A 70 -0.43 -10.70 -4.71
N THR A 71 -1.53 -10.38 -5.41
CA THR A 71 -2.84 -10.15 -4.77
C THR A 71 -3.61 -11.43 -4.44
N SER A 72 -3.30 -12.54 -5.08
CA SER A 72 -3.99 -13.84 -4.85
C SER A 72 -3.33 -14.68 -3.75
N LEU A 73 -2.13 -14.30 -3.32
CA LEU A 73 -1.39 -14.94 -2.24
C LEU A 73 -1.24 -13.97 -1.06
N PRO A 74 -2.32 -13.63 -0.33
CA PRO A 74 -2.12 -12.86 0.88
C PRO A 74 -1.37 -13.74 1.88
N ASP A 75 -0.17 -13.30 2.29
CA ASP A 75 0.55 -13.85 3.46
C ASP A 75 -0.38 -13.94 4.69
N ASP A 76 -1.43 -13.12 4.70
CA ASP A 76 -2.42 -12.96 5.74
C ASP A 76 -3.77 -13.62 5.43
N GLN A 77 -3.79 -14.60 4.53
CA GLN A 77 -4.98 -15.40 4.24
C GLN A 77 -5.62 -15.95 5.53
N PHE A 78 -4.78 -16.36 6.48
CA PHE A 78 -5.19 -16.92 7.78
C PHE A 78 -5.46 -15.88 8.87
N CYS A 79 -5.17 -14.60 8.65
CA CYS A 79 -5.49 -13.56 9.64
C CYS A 79 -6.99 -13.25 9.68
N SER A 80 -7.53 -13.02 10.86
CA SER A 80 -8.87 -12.44 11.00
C SER A 80 -8.88 -10.96 10.61
N SER A 81 -10.06 -10.41 10.28
CA SER A 81 -10.21 -8.96 9.99
C SER A 81 -9.67 -8.10 11.12
N SER A 82 -9.91 -8.48 12.38
CA SER A 82 -9.38 -7.78 13.56
C SER A 82 -7.85 -7.79 13.63
N GLN A 83 -7.21 -8.91 13.25
CA GLN A 83 -5.75 -8.99 13.20
C GLN A 83 -5.17 -8.11 12.09
N LEU A 84 -5.85 -8.03 10.95
CA LEU A 84 -5.46 -7.14 9.85
C LEU A 84 -5.57 -5.67 10.26
N TYR A 85 -6.64 -5.27 10.96
CA TYR A 85 -6.77 -3.90 11.50
C TYR A 85 -5.65 -3.58 12.50
N LEU A 86 -5.28 -4.52 13.36
CA LEU A 86 -4.17 -4.33 14.30
C LEU A 86 -2.83 -4.15 13.56
N LYS A 87 -2.56 -4.97 12.54
CA LYS A 87 -1.36 -4.84 11.71
C LYS A 87 -1.30 -3.50 10.98
N SER A 88 -2.44 -3.06 10.43
CA SER A 88 -2.60 -1.73 9.82
C SER A 88 -2.23 -0.63 10.82
N MET A 89 -2.84 -0.64 12.01
CA MET A 89 -2.53 0.32 13.07
C MET A 89 -1.04 0.34 13.44
N MET A 90 -0.39 -0.83 13.52
CA MET A 90 1.04 -0.92 13.82
C MET A 90 1.92 -0.30 12.73
N HIS A 91 1.57 -0.49 11.45
CA HIS A 91 2.28 0.14 10.34
C HIS A 91 2.09 1.66 10.35
N TYR A 92 0.86 2.13 10.59
CA TYR A 92 0.56 3.56 10.75
C TYR A 92 1.37 4.18 11.88
N GLN A 93 1.32 3.59 13.08
CA GLN A 93 2.04 4.11 14.23
C GLN A 93 3.54 4.23 13.96
N ARG A 94 4.14 3.22 13.32
CA ARG A 94 5.55 3.25 12.95
C ARG A 94 5.87 4.36 11.94
N ALA A 95 4.97 4.65 11.00
CA ALA A 95 5.13 5.77 10.08
C ALA A 95 5.15 7.11 10.83
N MET A 96 4.24 7.28 11.81
CA MET A 96 4.16 8.49 12.64
C MET A 96 5.40 8.67 13.51
N ASP A 97 5.92 7.59 14.11
CA ASP A 97 7.15 7.64 14.90
C ASP A 97 8.35 8.12 14.07
N ILE A 98 8.46 7.64 12.81
CA ILE A 98 9.52 8.07 11.88
C ILE A 98 9.32 9.54 11.47
N LEU A 99 8.08 9.97 11.19
CA LEU A 99 7.78 11.36 10.84
C LEU A 99 8.17 12.31 11.98
N GLN A 100 7.76 11.99 13.21
CA GLN A 100 8.10 12.78 14.38
C GLN A 100 9.62 12.87 14.59
N TYR A 101 10.34 11.78 14.35
CA TYR A 101 11.81 11.78 14.38
C TYR A 101 12.43 12.71 13.34
N ILE A 102 11.90 12.72 12.10
CA ILE A 102 12.37 13.64 11.04
C ILE A 102 12.13 15.11 11.46
N GLU A 103 10.94 15.42 11.97
CA GLU A 103 10.58 16.77 12.41
C GLU A 103 11.50 17.28 13.53
N GLN A 104 11.89 16.41 14.46
CA GLN A 104 12.83 16.75 15.53
C GLN A 104 14.22 17.09 14.99
N ILE A 105 14.75 16.30 14.04
CA ILE A 105 16.04 16.58 13.41
C ILE A 105 16.01 17.94 12.68
N ASP A 106 14.92 18.26 11.98
CA ASP A 106 14.79 19.51 11.23
C ASP A 106 14.77 20.75 12.15
N VAL A 107 14.32 20.60 13.40
CA VAL A 107 14.38 21.66 14.42
C VAL A 107 15.80 21.82 14.96
N GLU A 108 16.53 20.73 15.21
CA GLU A 108 17.91 20.77 15.72
C GLU A 108 18.89 21.39 14.72
N VAL A 109 18.71 21.15 13.42
CA VAL A 109 19.60 21.71 12.37
C VAL A 109 19.41 23.21 12.17
N LYS A 110 18.27 23.78 12.58
CA LYS A 110 17.95 25.21 12.43
C LYS A 110 18.38 26.07 13.61
N ASN A 111 18.82 25.47 14.72
CA ASN A 111 19.37 26.15 15.89
C ASN A 111 20.91 26.14 15.86
#